data_AF-A0A7C7NTT5-F1
#
_entry.id   AF-A0A7C7NTT5-F1
#
_cell.length_a   1.000
_cell.length_b   1.000
_cell.length_c   1.000
_cell.angle_alpha   90.00
_cell.angle_beta   90.00
_cell.angle_gamma   90.00
#
_symmetry.space_group_name_H-M   'P 1'
#
loop_
_entity.id
_entity.type
_entity.pdbx_description
1 polymer ?
#
loop_
_entity_poly.entity_id
_entity_poly.type
_entity_poly.pdbx_seq_one_letter_code
_entity_poly.pdbx_strand_id
1 'polypeptide(L)'
;PAVLMKEGFLPELESQIHGYGVKTSVYEGDIPSGCEYSLEYTANWAWDMAMYLTYLHIEVRKDGNVVGMVEYDARRGGANMGKFGHTAEKMRPLLAKMFAEIGS
;
A
#
# COMPACT_ATOMS: atom_id res chain seq x y z
N PRO A 1 5.36 7.79 -17.42
CA PRO A 1 5.47 6.71 -16.41
C PRO A 1 4.09 6.44 -15.78
N ALA A 2 3.75 5.16 -15.56
CA ALA A 2 2.36 4.69 -15.47
C ALA A 2 1.78 4.79 -14.05
N VAL A 3 0.46 5.06 -13.96
CA VAL A 3 -0.31 4.84 -12.74
C VAL A 3 -0.63 3.36 -12.66
N LEU A 4 -0.06 2.71 -11.66
CA LEU A 4 -0.24 1.28 -11.46
C LEU A 4 -1.64 1.03 -10.86
N MET A 5 -2.52 0.42 -11.64
CA MET A 5 -3.83 -0.13 -11.22
C MET A 5 -3.64 -1.54 -10.67
N LYS A 6 -4.73 -2.29 -10.38
CA LYS A 6 -4.68 -3.66 -9.81
C LYS A 6 -3.54 -4.54 -10.38
N GLU A 7 -3.38 -4.59 -11.70
CA GLU A 7 -2.37 -5.40 -12.38
C GLU A 7 -0.91 -4.96 -12.11
N GLY A 8 -0.66 -3.68 -11.85
CA GLY A 8 0.69 -3.17 -11.56
C GLY A 8 0.92 -2.81 -10.09
N PHE A 9 -0.14 -2.50 -9.35
CA PHE A 9 -0.08 -2.03 -7.97
C PHE A 9 0.31 -3.17 -7.03
N LEU A 10 -0.32 -4.32 -7.18
CA LEU A 10 -0.06 -5.46 -6.33
C LEU A 10 1.38 -5.99 -6.51
N PRO A 11 1.90 -6.18 -7.74
CA PRO A 11 3.31 -6.51 -7.93
C PRO A 11 4.28 -5.45 -7.39
N GLU A 12 3.96 -4.16 -7.51
CA GLU A 12 4.80 -3.09 -6.96
C GLU A 12 4.80 -3.10 -5.43
N LEU A 13 3.64 -3.33 -4.80
CA LEU A 13 3.52 -3.45 -3.35
C LEU A 13 4.36 -4.63 -2.84
N GLU A 14 4.25 -5.80 -3.47
CA GLU A 14 5.08 -6.96 -3.14
C GLU A 14 6.58 -6.65 -3.33
N SER A 15 6.95 -6.05 -4.46
CA SER A 15 8.34 -5.71 -4.76
C SER A 15 8.93 -4.76 -3.73
N GLN A 16 8.19 -3.73 -3.29
CA GLN A 16 8.66 -2.81 -2.26
C GLN A 16 8.79 -3.50 -0.91
N ILE A 17 7.85 -4.36 -0.52
CA ILE A 17 7.94 -5.14 0.73
C ILE A 17 9.15 -6.08 0.71
N HIS A 18 9.39 -6.77 -0.42
CA HIS A 18 10.60 -7.59 -0.61
C HIS A 18 11.87 -6.77 -0.49
N GLY A 19 11.84 -5.50 -0.91
CA GLY A 19 12.93 -4.54 -0.73
C GLY A 19 13.31 -4.26 0.73
N TYR A 20 12.39 -4.48 1.68
CA TYR A 20 12.65 -4.41 3.12
C TYR A 20 13.13 -5.76 3.71
N GLY A 21 13.39 -6.77 2.87
CA GLY A 21 13.82 -8.09 3.30
C GLY A 21 12.69 -8.99 3.81
N VAL A 22 11.42 -8.58 3.66
CA VAL A 22 10.25 -9.34 4.07
C VAL A 22 9.75 -10.16 2.88
N LYS A 23 9.75 -11.49 3.01
CA LYS A 23 9.15 -12.37 2.00
C LYS A 23 7.64 -12.35 2.13
N THR A 24 6.96 -12.06 1.04
CA THR A 24 5.49 -12.05 0.97
C THR A 24 4.98 -12.80 -0.25
N SER A 25 3.74 -13.27 -0.15
CA SER A 25 2.99 -13.87 -1.24
C SER A 25 1.52 -13.45 -1.15
N VAL A 26 0.93 -13.09 -2.29
CA VAL A 26 -0.54 -12.94 -2.40
C VAL A 26 -1.24 -14.26 -2.14
N TYR A 27 -2.32 -14.22 -1.37
CA TYR A 27 -3.25 -15.34 -1.17
C TYR A 27 -4.69 -14.88 -1.40
N GLU A 28 -5.58 -15.83 -1.69
CA GLU A 28 -7.04 -15.61 -1.75
C GLU A 28 -7.72 -16.54 -0.75
N GLY A 29 -8.75 -16.06 -0.05
CA GLY A 29 -9.46 -16.82 0.98
C GLY A 29 -8.81 -16.71 2.35
N ASP A 30 -8.73 -17.84 3.07
CA ASP A 30 -8.19 -17.88 4.43
C ASP A 30 -6.67 -17.64 4.46
N ILE A 31 -6.20 -17.04 5.55
CA ILE A 31 -4.77 -16.82 5.80
C ILE A 31 -4.05 -18.18 5.80
N PRO A 32 -2.98 -18.37 4.99
CA PRO A 32 -2.22 -19.61 4.97
C PRO A 32 -1.71 -19.99 6.36
N SER A 33 -1.78 -21.29 6.69
CA SER A 33 -1.29 -21.80 7.96
C SER A 33 0.20 -21.50 8.14
N GLY A 34 0.55 -20.88 9.27
CA GLY A 34 1.92 -20.45 9.58
C GLY A 34 2.28 -19.02 9.15
N CYS A 35 1.36 -18.26 8.55
CA CYS A 35 1.52 -16.81 8.40
C CYS A 35 1.10 -16.08 9.69
N GLU A 36 2.08 -15.69 10.50
CA GLU A 36 1.88 -14.86 11.70
C GLU A 36 1.41 -13.44 11.35
N TYR A 37 1.87 -12.93 10.20
CA TYR A 37 1.53 -11.60 9.70
C TYR A 37 0.69 -11.69 8.43
N SER A 38 -0.33 -10.83 8.34
CA SER A 38 -1.06 -10.57 7.10
C SER A 38 -1.08 -9.08 6.79
N LEU A 39 -1.24 -8.75 5.51
CA LEU A 39 -1.36 -7.37 5.05
C LEU A 39 -2.64 -7.23 4.23
N GLU A 40 -3.46 -6.26 4.61
CA GLU A 40 -4.68 -5.90 3.90
C GLU A 40 -4.51 -4.52 3.30
N TYR A 41 -5.03 -4.30 2.10
CA TYR A 41 -4.99 -2.99 1.45
C TYR A 41 -6.31 -2.62 0.79
N THR A 42 -6.59 -1.32 0.78
CA THR A 42 -7.62 -0.70 -0.05
C THR A 42 -6.97 0.41 -0.85
N ALA A 43 -7.04 0.34 -2.18
CA ALA A 43 -6.54 1.35 -3.08
C ALA A 43 -7.67 1.81 -4.01
N ASN A 44 -7.92 3.13 -4.05
CA ASN A 44 -8.90 3.73 -4.94
C ASN A 44 -8.19 4.67 -5.92
N TRP A 45 -8.62 4.63 -7.17
CA TRP A 45 -8.13 5.51 -8.23
C TRP A 45 -9.28 6.33 -8.80
N ALA A 46 -8.95 7.49 -9.36
CA ALA A 46 -9.87 8.30 -10.14
C ALA A 46 -9.21 8.72 -11.46
N TRP A 47 -10.06 9.11 -12.40
CA TRP A 47 -9.64 9.67 -13.68
C TRP A 47 -10.10 11.13 -13.75
N ASP A 48 -9.16 12.04 -13.97
CA ASP A 48 -9.45 13.41 -14.40
C ASP A 48 -8.30 13.87 -15.30
N MET A 49 -8.46 13.67 -16.62
CA MET A 49 -7.43 13.84 -17.66
C MET A 49 -6.21 12.89 -17.56
N ALA A 50 -5.88 12.40 -16.36
CA ALA A 50 -4.94 11.32 -16.09
C ALA A 50 -5.46 10.46 -14.92
N MET A 51 -5.05 9.19 -14.87
CA MET A 51 -5.31 8.34 -13.72
C MET A 51 -4.49 8.79 -12.53
N TYR A 52 -5.03 8.71 -11.32
CA TYR A 52 -4.28 8.95 -10.09
C TYR A 52 -4.87 8.21 -8.89
N LEU A 53 -4.01 7.91 -7.90
CA LEU A 53 -4.41 7.31 -6.62
C LEU A 53 -5.11 8.36 -5.76
N THR A 54 -6.36 8.13 -5.40
CA THR A 54 -7.17 9.02 -4.56
C THR A 54 -7.15 8.62 -3.09
N TYR A 55 -7.03 7.34 -2.82
CA TYR A 55 -7.00 6.79 -1.48
C TYR A 55 -6.17 5.53 -1.45
N LEU A 56 -5.35 5.39 -0.41
CA LEU A 56 -4.64 4.16 -0.10
C LEU A 56 -4.67 3.95 1.41
N HIS A 57 -5.09 2.76 1.81
CA HIS A 57 -5.07 2.30 3.18
C HIS A 57 -4.38 0.95 3.20
N ILE A 58 -3.41 0.76 4.08
CA ILE A 58 -2.71 -0.50 4.28
C ILE A 58 -2.69 -0.78 5.78
N GLU A 59 -3.05 -2.00 6.16
CA GLU A 59 -2.95 -2.51 7.52
C GLU A 59 -2.08 -3.76 7.53
N VAL A 60 -1.16 -3.84 8.50
CA VAL A 60 -0.48 -5.07 8.86
C VAL A 60 -1.13 -5.61 10.11
N ARG A 61 -1.54 -6.88 10.06
CA ARG A 61 -2.09 -7.61 11.19
C ARG A 61 -1.11 -8.67 11.66
N LYS A 62 -1.10 -8.89 12.97
CA LYS A 62 -0.44 -10.00 13.64
C LYS A 62 -1.47 -10.74 14.48
N ASP A 63 -1.69 -12.02 14.22
CA ASP A 63 -2.70 -12.83 14.92
C ASP A 63 -4.10 -12.15 14.94
N GLY A 64 -4.46 -11.50 13.83
CA GLY A 64 -5.72 -10.76 13.66
C GLY A 64 -5.73 -9.32 14.20
N ASN A 65 -4.74 -8.92 15.01
CA ASN A 65 -4.65 -7.58 15.58
C ASN A 65 -3.86 -6.65 14.66
N VAL A 66 -4.35 -5.42 14.43
CA VAL A 66 -3.60 -4.41 13.66
C VAL A 66 -2.37 -3.97 14.46
N VAL A 67 -1.19 -4.14 13.87
CA VAL A 67 0.11 -3.77 14.45
C VAL A 67 0.80 -2.64 13.70
N GLY A 68 0.29 -2.26 12.52
CA GLY A 68 0.76 -1.10 11.76
C GLY A 68 -0.29 -0.68 10.73
N MET A 69 -0.40 0.63 10.51
CA MET A 69 -1.39 1.18 9.58
C MET A 69 -0.83 2.42 8.87
N VAL A 70 -1.07 2.52 7.57
CA VAL A 70 -0.78 3.73 6.82
C VAL A 70 -1.94 4.13 5.91
N GLU A 71 -2.26 5.43 5.94
CA GLU A 71 -3.33 6.03 5.15
C GLU A 71 -2.77 7.18 4.29
N TYR A 72 -3.20 7.23 3.04
CA TYR A 72 -3.08 8.35 2.13
C TYR A 72 -4.47 8.69 1.59
N ASP A 73 -4.93 9.93 1.80
CA ASP A 73 -6.21 10.42 1.30
C ASP A 73 -6.04 11.75 0.55
N ALA A 74 -6.17 11.69 -0.78
CA ALA A 74 -6.11 12.86 -1.66
C ALA A 74 -7.48 13.50 -1.95
N ARG A 75 -8.57 12.95 -1.38
CA ARG A 75 -9.94 13.48 -1.51
C ARG A 75 -10.15 14.69 -0.60
N ARG A 76 -9.40 14.76 0.49
CA ARG A 76 -9.45 15.87 1.46
C ARG A 76 -8.33 16.87 1.15
N GLY A 77 -8.66 17.96 0.45
CA GLY A 77 -7.74 19.06 0.12
C GLY A 77 -7.76 19.40 -1.37
N GLY A 78 -8.49 20.45 -1.74
CA GLY A 78 -8.83 20.80 -3.12
C GLY A 78 -7.67 21.21 -4.05
N ALA A 79 -6.45 21.44 -3.55
CA ALA A 79 -5.37 22.02 -4.37
C ALA A 79 -3.96 21.54 -3.97
N ASN A 80 -3.77 20.23 -3.75
CA ASN A 80 -2.42 19.70 -3.53
C ASN A 80 -1.81 19.25 -4.86
N MET A 81 -0.81 19.96 -5.39
CA MET A 81 -0.09 19.55 -6.60
C MET A 81 0.63 18.20 -6.44
N GLY A 82 0.83 17.71 -5.22
CA GLY A 82 1.28 16.34 -4.94
C GLY A 82 0.28 15.24 -5.29
N LYS A 83 -0.94 15.58 -5.75
CA LYS A 83 -1.91 14.61 -6.30
C LYS A 83 -1.40 13.90 -7.55
N PHE A 84 -0.54 14.57 -8.32
CA PHE A 84 0.11 14.01 -9.50
C PHE A 84 1.51 13.50 -9.13
N GLY A 85 1.83 12.28 -9.54
CA GLY A 85 3.08 11.60 -9.22
C GLY A 85 2.93 10.09 -9.40
N HIS A 86 4.05 9.37 -9.55
CA HIS A 86 4.01 7.94 -9.83
C HIS A 86 3.57 7.15 -8.61
N THR A 87 2.67 6.18 -8.79
CA THR A 87 2.11 5.37 -7.68
C THR A 87 3.22 4.77 -6.81
N ALA A 88 4.27 4.23 -7.44
CA ALA A 88 5.44 3.67 -6.77
C ALA A 88 6.17 4.67 -5.85
N GLU A 89 6.34 5.92 -6.29
CA GLU A 89 7.01 6.97 -5.51
C GLU A 89 6.19 7.38 -4.29
N LYS A 90 4.85 7.32 -4.38
CA LYS A 90 3.95 7.58 -3.26
C LYS A 90 3.91 6.44 -2.25
N MET A 91 4.05 5.19 -2.70
CA MET A 91 4.04 4.02 -1.82
C MET A 91 5.29 3.94 -0.94
N ARG A 92 6.46 4.29 -1.49
CA ARG A 92 7.75 4.20 -0.78
C ARG A 92 7.76 4.82 0.62
N PRO A 93 7.41 6.11 0.81
CA PRO A 93 7.43 6.72 2.15
C PRO A 93 6.36 6.14 3.09
N LEU A 94 5.23 5.64 2.56
CA LEU A 94 4.17 5.03 3.34
C LEU A 94 4.64 3.68 3.92
N LEU A 95 5.27 2.85 3.10
CA LEU A 95 5.83 1.57 3.54
C LEU A 95 7.02 1.76 4.48
N ALA A 96 7.89 2.75 4.21
CA ALA A 96 8.98 3.08 5.11
C ALA A 96 8.48 3.41 6.52
N LYS A 97 7.44 4.24 6.61
CA LYS A 97 6.80 4.60 7.88
C LYS A 97 6.20 3.36 8.57
N MET A 98 5.47 2.54 7.83
CA MET A 98 4.83 1.33 8.35
C MET A 98 5.85 0.35 8.94
N PHE A 99 6.96 0.06 8.24
CA PHE A 99 7.99 -0.83 8.77
C PHE A 99 8.75 -0.25 9.96
N ALA A 100 8.90 1.09 10.03
CA ALA A 100 9.47 1.73 11.20
C ALA A 100 8.58 1.60 12.45
N GLU A 101 7.25 1.65 12.30
CA GLU A 101 6.29 1.47 13.40
C GLU A 101 6.20 0.02 13.89
N ILE A 102 6.38 -0.96 13.01
CA ILE A 102 6.31 -2.40 13.36
C ILE A 102 7.62 -2.89 13.99
N GLY A 103 8.76 -2.31 13.62
CA GLY A 103 10.08 -2.71 14.09
C GLY A 103 10.57 -2.07 15.40
N SER A 104 9.77 -1.16 15.98
CA SER A 104 10.04 -0.45 17.25
C SER A 104 9.34 -1.11 18.43
#